data_AF-A0A3M2F523-F1
#
_entry.id   AF-A0A3M2F523-F1
#
_cell.length_a   1.000
_cell.length_b   1.000
_cell.length_c   1.000
_cell.angle_alpha   90.00
_cell.angle_beta   90.00
_cell.angle_gamma   90.00
#
_symmetry.space_group_name_H-M   'P 1'
#
loop_
_entity.id
_entity.type
_entity.pdbx_description
1 polymer ?
#
loop_
_entity_poly.entity_id
_entity_poly.type
_entity_poly.pdbx_seq_one_letter_code
_entity_poly.pdbx_strand_id
1 'polypeptide(L)'
;MIKSYIGCLLLLPCLLTAQHSDVLIVHDPAALIMYDNYRRPLNRAVQAALPSDLPWRVELAAEPSSDGLSRVMRVRDFKNRLFTIALDENDTPLWRYPTDWYLLKKTRLRNDTLIVTADHKITIGRADRLPHKSFSASQTLPANSRLYLYFDYGRYVYAYRPGEKAFVWLKRSALKWTQPAPSHQPEATRRAAPQKEQTGWAERLTERLQRINSTYSALNNFVARQTKQPPQPAPRWVALADGGGWRIQPENPEVSARFPQSGAYYLKQLARWAESYGFEVERQENSLYIRRAHD
;
A
#
# COMPACT_ATOMS: atom_id res chain seq x y z
N MET A 1 40.92 39.99 14.86
CA MET A 1 40.85 38.97 13.79
C MET A 1 39.84 37.92 14.20
N ILE A 2 38.67 37.95 13.58
CA ILE A 2 37.58 36.99 13.78
C ILE A 2 37.85 35.84 12.80
N LYS A 3 38.05 34.61 13.30
CA LYS A 3 38.07 33.41 12.46
C LYS A 3 36.84 32.56 12.79
N SER A 4 35.92 32.65 11.83
CA SER A 4 34.82 31.79 11.43
C SER A 4 34.64 30.45 12.14
N TYR A 5 33.39 30.28 12.60
CA TYR A 5 32.72 29.01 12.77
C TYR A 5 32.71 28.21 11.47
N ILE A 6 33.21 26.98 11.50
CA ILE A 6 32.91 25.96 10.49
C ILE A 6 32.47 24.70 11.22
N GLY A 7 31.15 24.50 11.19
CA GLY A 7 30.54 23.29 10.64
C GLY A 7 31.08 21.95 11.13
N CYS A 8 30.42 21.41 12.15
CA CYS A 8 30.06 20.01 12.13
C CYS A 8 28.60 19.88 12.54
N LEU A 9 27.71 20.30 11.62
CA LEU A 9 26.35 19.77 11.56
C LEU A 9 26.54 18.29 11.23
N LEU A 10 26.71 17.48 12.27
CA LEU A 10 26.58 16.04 12.17
C LEU A 10 25.17 15.79 11.64
N LEU A 11 25.11 15.54 10.34
CA LEU A 11 24.00 14.88 9.66
C LEU A 11 23.58 13.73 10.55
N LEU A 12 22.46 13.90 11.27
CA LEU A 12 21.72 12.79 11.85
C LEU A 12 21.47 11.81 10.70
N PRO A 13 22.13 10.64 10.66
CA PRO A 13 21.65 9.58 9.79
C PRO A 13 20.30 9.19 10.39
N CYS A 14 19.24 9.32 9.59
CA CYS A 14 17.88 8.89 9.87
C CYS A 14 17.85 7.73 10.88
N LEU A 15 17.52 8.05 12.14
CA LEU A 15 17.18 7.09 13.19
C LEU A 15 15.83 6.44 12.84
N LEU A 16 15.83 5.63 11.78
CA LEU A 16 14.87 4.56 11.50
C LEU A 16 15.41 3.25 12.08
N THR A 17 16.12 3.32 13.21
CA THR A 17 16.40 2.16 14.06
C THR A 17 15.09 1.68 14.65
N ALA A 18 14.46 0.72 13.97
CA ALA A 18 13.40 -0.19 14.43
C ALA A 18 12.64 0.25 15.71
N GLN A 19 11.94 1.38 15.64
CA GLN A 19 11.01 1.75 16.70
C GLN A 19 9.84 0.77 16.66
N HIS A 20 9.36 0.37 17.83
CA HIS A 20 8.07 -0.31 17.92
C HIS A 20 7.00 0.65 17.39
N SER A 21 6.49 0.34 16.21
CA SER A 21 5.40 1.09 15.58
C SER A 21 4.16 0.23 15.63
N ASP A 22 3.00 0.84 15.78
CA ASP A 22 1.75 0.13 15.56
C ASP A 22 1.52 0.06 14.04
N VAL A 23 1.43 -1.15 13.48
CA VAL A 23 1.13 -1.37 12.07
C VAL A 23 -0.37 -1.41 11.89
N LEU A 24 -0.87 -0.54 11.04
CA LEU A 24 -2.26 -0.49 10.63
C LEU A 24 -2.38 -1.20 9.29
N ILE A 25 -3.18 -2.26 9.28
CA ILE A 25 -3.62 -2.92 8.05
C ILE A 25 -4.87 -2.20 7.59
N VAL A 26 -4.88 -1.73 6.35
CA VAL A 26 -6.05 -1.09 5.76
C VAL A 26 -6.34 -1.74 4.44
N HIS A 27 -7.60 -2.08 4.21
CA HIS A 27 -8.04 -2.70 2.96
C HIS A 27 -7.80 -1.79 1.75
N ASP A 28 -7.99 -0.48 1.93
CA ASP A 28 -7.71 0.54 0.91
C ASP A 28 -7.03 1.80 1.53
N PRO A 29 -5.70 1.97 1.39
CA PRO A 29 -4.96 3.11 1.92
C PRO A 29 -5.38 4.43 1.28
N ALA A 30 -5.87 4.39 0.03
CA ALA A 30 -6.35 5.58 -0.65
C ALA A 30 -7.60 6.14 0.04
N ALA A 31 -8.42 5.28 0.65
CA ALA A 31 -9.57 5.70 1.44
C ALA A 31 -9.17 6.63 2.59
N LEU A 32 -7.99 6.44 3.18
CA LEU A 32 -7.50 7.30 4.26
C LEU A 32 -7.14 8.71 3.74
N ILE A 33 -6.51 8.78 2.56
CA ILE A 33 -6.20 10.05 1.88
C ILE A 33 -7.50 10.78 1.51
N MET A 34 -8.50 10.04 1.06
CA MET A 34 -9.82 10.59 0.69
C MET A 34 -10.60 11.09 1.90
N TYR A 35 -10.53 10.38 3.02
CA TYR A 35 -11.28 10.71 4.22
C TYR A 35 -10.92 12.09 4.78
N ASP A 36 -9.65 12.48 4.74
CA ASP A 36 -9.21 13.83 5.13
C ASP A 36 -9.92 14.93 4.31
N ASN A 37 -10.08 14.72 3.00
CA ASN A 37 -10.75 15.68 2.11
C ASN A 37 -12.24 15.83 2.43
N TYR A 38 -12.93 14.75 2.83
CA TYR A 38 -14.31 14.84 3.30
C TYR A 38 -14.43 15.49 4.68
N ARG A 39 -13.41 15.34 5.55
CA ARG A 39 -13.42 15.83 6.92
C ARG A 39 -13.11 17.32 7.03
N ARG A 40 -12.05 17.82 6.38
CA ARG A 40 -11.57 19.21 6.50
C ARG A 40 -12.66 20.29 6.40
N PRO A 41 -13.65 20.19 5.49
CA PRO A 41 -14.71 21.21 5.40
C PRO A 41 -15.80 21.08 6.48
N LEU A 42 -15.82 20.00 7.27
CA LEU A 42 -16.81 19.81 8.34
C LEU A 42 -16.50 20.73 9.52
N ASN A 43 -17.53 21.26 10.18
CA ASN A 43 -17.35 22.04 11.40
C ASN A 43 -16.90 21.16 12.59
N ARG A 44 -16.40 21.78 13.67
CA ARG A 44 -15.85 21.07 14.83
C ARG A 44 -16.83 20.12 15.51
N ALA A 45 -18.12 20.50 15.60
CA ALA A 45 -19.15 19.68 16.22
C ALA A 45 -19.39 18.38 15.42
N VAL A 46 -19.40 18.48 14.09
CA VAL A 46 -19.57 17.35 13.19
C VAL A 46 -18.31 16.46 13.16
N GLN A 47 -17.12 17.06 13.23
CA GLN A 47 -15.88 16.29 13.35
C GLN A 47 -15.80 15.48 14.64
N ALA A 48 -16.38 15.97 15.74
CA ALA A 48 -16.43 15.27 17.02
C ALA A 48 -17.32 14.00 17.01
N ALA A 49 -18.23 13.88 16.03
CA ALA A 49 -19.08 12.70 15.86
C ALA A 49 -18.36 11.54 15.14
N LEU A 50 -17.17 11.77 14.59
CA LEU A 50 -16.39 10.77 13.86
C LEU A 50 -15.65 9.81 14.83
N PRO A 51 -15.46 8.52 14.48
CA PRO A 51 -14.73 7.59 15.34
C PRO A 51 -13.30 8.06 15.63
N SER A 52 -12.98 8.22 16.92
CA SER A 52 -11.71 8.80 17.37
C SER A 52 -10.46 7.97 17.03
N ASP A 53 -10.65 6.70 16.70
CA ASP A 53 -9.61 5.73 16.34
C ASP A 53 -9.44 5.58 14.83
N LEU A 54 -10.26 6.27 14.02
CA LEU A 54 -10.15 6.21 12.58
C LEU A 54 -8.85 6.89 12.12
N PRO A 55 -7.98 6.19 11.39
CA PRO A 55 -6.81 6.77 10.77
C PRO A 55 -7.27 7.68 9.61
N TRP A 56 -6.80 8.92 9.58
CA TRP A 56 -7.37 9.94 8.70
C TRP A 56 -6.33 10.82 8.01
N ARG A 57 -5.16 11.06 8.62
CA ARG A 57 -4.16 11.97 8.04
C ARG A 57 -2.94 11.21 7.59
N VAL A 58 -2.59 11.29 6.31
CA VAL A 58 -1.27 10.90 5.84
C VAL A 58 -0.26 11.93 6.33
N GLU A 59 0.66 11.49 7.18
CA GLU A 59 1.80 12.29 7.65
C GLU A 59 2.99 12.15 6.70
N LEU A 60 3.22 10.93 6.20
CA LEU A 60 4.26 10.62 5.24
C LEU A 60 3.64 9.79 4.12
N ALA A 61 3.76 10.28 2.88
CA ALA A 61 3.38 9.53 1.70
C ALA A 61 4.17 8.22 1.62
N ALA A 62 3.71 7.25 0.83
CA ALA A 62 4.38 5.97 0.70
C ALA A 62 5.83 6.14 0.22
N GLU A 63 6.79 5.90 1.09
CA GLU A 63 8.24 5.95 0.83
C GLU A 63 8.79 4.54 0.66
N PRO A 64 9.74 4.30 -0.26
CA PRO A 64 10.45 3.03 -0.32
C PRO A 64 11.10 2.74 1.03
N SER A 65 10.94 1.52 1.52
CA SER A 65 11.79 1.04 2.61
C SER A 65 13.18 0.70 2.07
N SER A 66 14.13 0.41 2.96
CA SER A 66 15.48 0.03 2.57
C SER A 66 15.56 -1.29 1.79
N ASP A 67 14.51 -2.11 1.76
CA ASP A 67 14.45 -3.35 0.98
C ASP A 67 14.13 -3.11 -0.52
N GLY A 68 13.71 -1.89 -0.90
CA GLY A 68 13.35 -1.52 -2.26
C GLY A 68 12.05 -2.15 -2.80
N LEU A 69 11.37 -2.99 -2.02
CA LEU A 69 10.19 -3.78 -2.42
C LEU A 69 8.95 -3.44 -1.61
N SER A 70 9.16 -3.02 -0.37
CA SER A 70 8.12 -2.52 0.50
C SER A 70 8.14 -1.01 0.54
N ARG A 71 6.96 -0.45 0.78
CA ARG A 71 6.79 0.99 0.96
C ARG A 71 6.08 1.21 2.29
N VAL A 72 6.46 2.29 2.95
CA VAL A 72 5.92 2.67 4.26
C VAL A 72 5.17 3.98 4.11
N MET A 73 3.91 3.96 4.52
CA MET A 73 3.09 5.16 4.65
C MET A 73 2.80 5.40 6.13
N ARG A 74 2.93 6.63 6.62
CA ARG A 74 2.60 6.98 8.01
C ARG A 74 1.29 7.73 8.06
N VAL A 75 0.40 7.29 8.95
CA VAL A 75 -0.91 7.89 9.13
C VAL A 75 -1.21 8.18 10.59
N ARG A 76 -2.01 9.22 10.84
CA ARG A 76 -2.49 9.56 12.19
C ARG A 76 -3.98 9.36 12.35
N ASP A 77 -4.41 9.00 13.55
CA ASP A 77 -5.82 9.09 13.95
C ASP A 77 -6.16 10.44 14.61
N PHE A 78 -7.40 10.59 15.08
CA PHE A 78 -7.90 11.81 15.71
C PHE A 78 -7.26 12.10 17.07
N LYS A 79 -6.69 11.09 17.73
CA LYS A 79 -5.95 11.24 18.99
C LYS A 79 -4.47 11.57 18.75
N ASN A 80 -4.09 11.91 17.52
CA ASN A 80 -2.71 12.12 17.08
C ASN A 80 -1.81 10.89 17.26
N ARG A 81 -2.39 9.70 17.46
CA ARG A 81 -1.62 8.45 17.46
C ARG A 81 -1.14 8.17 16.07
N LEU A 82 0.09 7.69 15.97
CA LEU A 82 0.76 7.43 14.72
C LEU A 82 0.75 5.93 14.42
N PHE A 83 0.41 5.61 13.17
CA PHE A 83 0.40 4.27 12.64
C PHE A 83 1.24 4.18 11.39
N THR A 84 1.76 2.98 11.14
CA THR A 84 2.46 2.64 9.91
C THR A 84 1.60 1.71 9.07
N ILE A 85 1.40 2.07 7.81
CA ILE A 85 0.83 1.16 6.80
C ILE A 85 1.99 0.66 5.96
N ALA A 86 2.14 -0.66 5.94
CA ALA A 86 3.11 -1.32 5.08
C ALA A 86 2.42 -1.71 3.77
N LEU A 87 3.06 -1.33 2.65
CA LEU A 87 2.57 -1.46 1.28
C LEU A 87 3.60 -2.21 0.44
N ASP A 88 3.17 -2.78 -0.68
CA ASP A 88 4.08 -3.32 -1.70
C ASP A 88 4.64 -2.20 -2.61
N GLU A 89 5.47 -2.60 -3.58
CA GLU A 89 6.05 -1.73 -4.60
C GLU A 89 4.99 -0.93 -5.41
N ASN A 90 3.77 -1.46 -5.49
CA ASN A 90 2.62 -0.89 -6.21
C ASN A 90 1.67 -0.11 -5.30
N ASP A 91 2.11 0.26 -4.08
CA ASP A 91 1.31 0.96 -3.07
C ASP A 91 0.03 0.17 -2.67
N THR A 92 0.01 -1.15 -2.86
CA THR A 92 -1.10 -2.02 -2.47
C THR A 92 -0.88 -2.51 -1.03
N PRO A 93 -1.92 -2.57 -0.18
CA PRO A 93 -1.82 -3.19 1.13
C PRO A 93 -1.25 -4.59 1.04
N LEU A 94 -0.28 -4.85 1.91
CA LEU A 94 0.32 -6.17 2.01
C LEU A 94 -0.63 -7.19 2.62
N TRP A 95 -1.81 -6.80 3.10
CA TRP A 95 -2.74 -7.70 3.77
C TRP A 95 -4.17 -7.42 3.32
N ARG A 96 -4.85 -8.47 2.85
CA ARG A 96 -6.30 -8.48 2.56
C ARG A 96 -7.03 -9.16 3.71
N TYR A 97 -7.60 -8.38 4.62
CA TYR A 97 -8.46 -8.89 5.69
C TYR A 97 -9.91 -8.51 5.38
N PRO A 98 -10.93 -9.30 5.80
CA PRO A 98 -12.33 -8.98 5.54
C PRO A 98 -12.87 -7.77 6.31
N THR A 99 -12.07 -7.12 7.16
CA THR A 99 -12.45 -5.84 7.81
C THR A 99 -11.75 -4.68 7.12
N ASP A 100 -12.40 -3.51 7.11
CA ASP A 100 -11.91 -2.31 6.43
C ASP A 100 -10.53 -1.86 6.93
N TRP A 101 -10.25 -2.08 8.22
CA TRP A 101 -8.93 -1.90 8.81
C TRP A 101 -8.72 -2.79 10.03
N TYR A 102 -7.47 -2.99 10.44
CA TYR A 102 -7.07 -3.71 11.64
C TYR A 102 -5.76 -3.16 12.20
N LEU A 103 -5.71 -2.93 13.52
CA LEU A 103 -4.53 -2.39 14.20
C LEU A 103 -3.72 -3.49 14.87
N LEU A 104 -2.48 -3.69 14.41
CA LEU A 104 -1.48 -4.49 15.10
C LEU A 104 -0.63 -3.60 15.99
N LYS A 105 -0.75 -3.81 17.30
CA LYS A 105 0.04 -3.08 18.29
C LYS A 105 1.41 -3.70 18.51
N LYS A 106 2.39 -2.86 18.87
CA LYS A 106 3.75 -3.28 19.25
C LYS A 106 4.48 -4.08 18.16
N THR A 107 4.22 -3.77 16.89
CA THR A 107 4.94 -4.39 15.78
C THR A 107 6.32 -3.77 15.61
N ARG A 108 7.24 -4.53 14.99
CA ARG A 108 8.56 -4.03 14.62
C ARG A 108 8.71 -4.19 13.11
N LEU A 109 8.86 -3.07 12.40
CA LEU A 109 9.12 -3.12 10.96
C LEU A 109 10.44 -3.84 10.69
N ARG A 110 10.43 -4.60 9.61
CA ARG A 110 11.57 -5.37 9.10
C ARG A 110 11.80 -5.00 7.65
N ASN A 111 13.06 -5.00 7.25
CA ASN A 111 13.51 -4.67 5.90
C ASN A 111 14.57 -5.69 5.45
N ASP A 112 14.50 -6.93 5.94
CA ASP A 112 15.45 -8.00 5.62
C ASP A 112 14.86 -9.00 4.64
N THR A 113 15.68 -9.40 3.68
CA THR A 113 15.39 -10.49 2.75
C THR A 113 16.15 -11.72 3.19
N LEU A 114 15.45 -12.84 3.24
CA LEU A 114 15.97 -14.12 3.71
C LEU A 114 15.80 -15.20 2.65
N ILE A 115 16.70 -16.17 2.64
CA ILE A 115 16.64 -17.38 1.82
C ILE A 115 16.52 -18.57 2.75
N VAL A 116 15.52 -19.44 2.52
CA VAL A 116 15.33 -20.67 3.26
C VAL A 116 16.46 -21.65 2.98
N THR A 117 17.14 -22.12 4.03
CA THR A 117 18.20 -23.13 3.90
C THR A 117 17.60 -24.53 3.75
N ALA A 118 18.31 -25.45 3.11
CA ALA A 118 17.75 -26.70 2.59
C ALA A 118 17.38 -27.75 3.66
N ASP A 119 17.65 -27.45 4.91
CA ASP A 119 17.82 -28.48 5.93
C ASP A 119 16.55 -28.67 6.78
N HIS A 120 15.61 -27.72 6.71
CA HIS A 120 14.40 -27.74 7.53
C HIS A 120 13.17 -27.16 6.80
N LYS A 121 12.05 -27.87 6.89
CA LYS A 121 10.74 -27.44 6.38
C LYS A 121 10.23 -26.25 7.19
N ILE A 122 10.11 -25.07 6.58
CA ILE A 122 9.47 -23.91 7.21
C ILE A 122 7.96 -23.96 6.93
N THR A 123 7.18 -24.06 8.00
CA THR A 123 5.72 -24.02 7.95
C THR A 123 5.21 -22.58 7.88
N ILE A 124 4.34 -22.29 6.92
CA ILE A 124 3.74 -20.96 6.70
C ILE A 124 2.23 -21.01 6.91
N GLY A 125 1.69 -19.95 7.51
CA GLY A 125 0.26 -19.73 7.68
C GLY A 125 -0.30 -18.76 6.65
N ARG A 126 -1.63 -18.78 6.46
CA ARG A 126 -2.33 -17.89 5.52
C ARG A 126 -2.32 -16.42 5.96
N ALA A 127 -2.01 -15.48 5.07
CA ALA A 127 -2.01 -14.05 5.39
C ALA A 127 -3.40 -13.44 5.64
N ASP A 128 -4.47 -14.00 5.08
CA ASP A 128 -5.85 -13.49 5.24
C ASP A 128 -6.39 -13.63 6.67
N ARG A 129 -5.63 -14.25 7.58
CA ARG A 129 -6.00 -14.49 8.98
C ARG A 129 -4.94 -13.98 9.93
N LEU A 130 -5.36 -13.62 11.13
CA LEU A 130 -4.44 -13.33 12.24
C LEU A 130 -3.55 -14.56 12.50
N PRO A 131 -2.29 -14.37 12.94
CA PRO A 131 -1.30 -15.44 12.97
C PRO A 131 -1.66 -16.58 13.94
N HIS A 132 -2.47 -16.32 14.95
CA HIS A 132 -2.96 -17.37 15.85
C HIS A 132 -4.03 -18.29 15.21
N LYS A 133 -4.64 -17.87 14.09
CA LYS A 133 -5.64 -18.63 13.31
C LYS A 133 -5.14 -19.10 11.95
N SER A 134 -3.96 -18.64 11.51
CA SER A 134 -3.47 -18.82 10.14
C SER A 134 -2.81 -20.17 9.84
N PHE A 135 -2.34 -20.89 10.87
CA PHE A 135 -1.57 -22.15 10.71
C PHE A 135 -2.44 -23.42 10.66
N SER A 136 -3.76 -23.30 10.56
CA SER A 136 -4.67 -24.45 10.46
C SER A 136 -4.58 -25.19 9.11
N ALA A 137 -4.13 -24.52 8.05
CA ALA A 137 -3.93 -25.08 6.70
C ALA A 137 -2.57 -24.64 6.15
N SER A 138 -1.50 -25.05 6.84
CA SER A 138 -0.16 -24.56 6.56
C SER A 138 0.54 -25.24 5.39
N GLN A 139 1.32 -24.49 4.62
CA GLN A 139 2.20 -25.00 3.57
C GLN A 139 3.65 -25.05 4.04
N THR A 140 4.45 -25.95 3.47
CA THR A 140 5.90 -26.00 3.71
C THR A 140 6.64 -25.25 2.61
N LEU A 141 7.61 -24.41 2.97
CA LEU A 141 8.51 -23.78 2.01
C LEU A 141 9.64 -24.72 1.60
N PRO A 142 9.94 -24.83 0.29
CA PRO A 142 11.13 -25.53 -0.18
C PRO A 142 12.41 -24.73 0.11
N ALA A 143 13.54 -25.44 0.12
CA ALA A 143 14.88 -24.86 0.10
C ALA A 143 15.01 -23.75 -0.96
N ASN A 144 15.87 -22.78 -0.71
CA ASN A 144 16.14 -21.64 -1.60
C ASN A 144 14.93 -20.70 -1.83
N SER A 145 13.80 -20.91 -1.14
CA SER A 145 12.70 -19.96 -1.18
C SER A 145 13.15 -18.62 -0.63
N ARG A 146 12.90 -17.55 -1.39
CA ARG A 146 13.15 -16.18 -0.94
C ARG A 146 11.95 -15.66 -0.15
N LEU A 147 12.23 -14.95 0.94
CA LEU A 147 11.25 -14.34 1.81
C LEU A 147 11.62 -12.88 2.04
N TYR A 148 10.69 -11.97 1.79
CA TYR A 148 10.84 -10.56 2.12
C TYR A 148 10.07 -10.30 3.40
N LEU A 149 10.75 -9.95 4.49
CA LEU A 149 10.12 -9.77 5.79
C LEU A 149 9.69 -8.32 5.98
N TYR A 150 8.43 -8.11 6.38
CA TYR A 150 7.86 -6.76 6.52
C TYR A 150 7.74 -6.30 7.97
N PHE A 151 7.31 -7.18 8.89
CA PHE A 151 7.27 -6.85 10.30
C PHE A 151 7.18 -8.09 11.20
N ASP A 152 7.68 -7.94 12.43
CA ASP A 152 7.44 -8.86 13.54
C ASP A 152 6.16 -8.49 14.28
N TYR A 153 5.38 -9.50 14.68
CA TYR A 153 4.24 -9.39 15.57
C TYR A 153 4.26 -10.53 16.61
N GLY A 154 4.74 -10.22 17.82
CA GLY A 154 4.95 -11.22 18.87
C GLY A 154 5.93 -12.32 18.44
N ARG A 155 5.47 -13.58 18.40
CA ARG A 155 6.27 -14.74 17.95
C ARG A 155 6.16 -15.02 16.45
N TYR A 156 5.54 -14.13 15.69
CA TYR A 156 5.25 -14.33 14.27
C TYR A 156 5.89 -13.24 13.42
N VAL A 157 6.12 -13.56 12.16
CA VAL A 157 6.74 -12.68 11.17
C VAL A 157 5.85 -12.67 9.94
N TYR A 158 5.53 -11.47 9.46
CA TYR A 158 4.78 -11.28 8.22
C TYR A 158 5.76 -11.15 7.06
N ALA A 159 5.55 -11.93 6.00
CA ALA A 159 6.47 -12.01 4.87
C ALA A 159 5.76 -12.09 3.51
N TYR A 160 6.43 -11.61 2.47
CA TYR A 160 6.07 -11.88 1.07
C TYR A 160 6.95 -12.99 0.51
N ARG A 161 6.33 -13.84 -0.31
CA ARG A 161 7.01 -14.87 -1.08
C ARG A 161 6.83 -14.56 -2.58
N PRO A 162 7.90 -14.27 -3.33
CA PRO A 162 7.80 -14.04 -4.77
C PRO A 162 7.32 -15.29 -5.51
N GLY A 163 6.53 -15.09 -6.57
CA GLY A 163 5.98 -16.16 -7.41
C GLY A 163 4.62 -16.70 -6.97
N GLU A 164 4.27 -16.59 -5.69
CA GLU A 164 2.92 -16.81 -5.19
C GLU A 164 2.28 -15.44 -4.92
N LYS A 165 1.05 -15.19 -5.36
CA LYS A 165 0.33 -13.92 -5.08
C LYS A 165 -0.11 -13.82 -3.60
N ALA A 166 0.67 -14.36 -2.67
CA ALA A 166 0.29 -14.53 -1.28
C ALA A 166 1.39 -14.03 -0.34
N PHE A 167 1.00 -13.11 0.53
CA PHE A 167 1.69 -12.88 1.78
C PHE A 167 1.46 -14.06 2.73
N VAL A 168 2.34 -14.24 3.70
CA VAL A 168 2.30 -15.38 4.61
C VAL A 168 2.75 -15.01 6.02
N TRP A 169 2.29 -15.81 6.98
CA TRP A 169 2.77 -15.79 8.35
C TRP A 169 3.81 -16.88 8.60
N LEU A 170 4.89 -16.52 9.28
CA LEU A 170 5.94 -17.43 9.71
C LEU A 170 6.04 -17.39 11.24
N LYS A 171 6.39 -18.52 11.87
CA LYS A 171 6.85 -18.47 13.28
C LYS A 171 8.25 -17.86 13.28
N ARG A 172 8.56 -16.95 14.21
CA ARG A 172 9.88 -16.33 14.36
C ARG A 172 11.00 -17.36 14.57
N SER A 173 10.69 -18.48 15.21
CA SER A 173 11.61 -19.61 15.37
C SER A 173 12.02 -20.27 14.05
N ALA A 174 11.32 -20.00 12.94
CA ALA A 174 11.69 -20.49 11.61
C ALA A 174 12.82 -19.67 10.97
N LEU A 175 13.08 -18.44 11.44
CA LEU A 175 14.14 -17.59 10.88
C LEU A 175 15.56 -18.15 11.11
N LYS A 176 15.74 -19.08 12.05
CA LYS A 176 17.03 -19.77 12.24
C LYS A 176 17.39 -20.71 11.08
N TRP A 177 16.41 -21.06 10.25
CA TRP A 177 16.56 -21.90 9.05
C TRP A 177 16.61 -21.05 7.78
N THR A 178 17.07 -19.82 7.93
CA THR A 178 17.21 -18.89 6.82
C THR A 178 18.54 -18.17 6.93
N GLN A 179 19.09 -17.79 5.79
CA GLN A 179 20.26 -16.94 5.71
C GLN A 179 19.87 -15.60 5.09
N PRO A 180 20.55 -14.49 5.46
CA PRO A 180 20.42 -13.23 4.74
C PRO A 180 20.62 -13.47 3.24
N ALA A 181 19.69 -12.99 2.43
CA ALA A 181 19.94 -12.90 1.00
C ALA A 181 21.06 -11.86 0.79
N PRO A 182 22.02 -12.11 -0.13
CA PRO A 182 22.93 -11.07 -0.57
C PRO A 182 22.13 -9.82 -0.94
N SER A 183 22.58 -8.65 -0.51
CA SER A 183 21.95 -7.37 -0.82
C SER A 183 22.08 -7.07 -2.32
N HIS A 184 21.28 -7.74 -3.15
CA HIS A 184 20.93 -7.18 -4.42
C HIS A 184 19.90 -6.10 -4.12
N GLN A 185 20.28 -4.84 -4.41
CA GLN A 185 19.29 -3.88 -4.89
C GLN A 185 18.40 -4.66 -5.86
N PRO A 186 17.08 -4.57 -5.78
CA PRO A 186 16.26 -5.16 -6.81
C PRO A 186 16.76 -4.54 -8.12
N GLU A 187 17.54 -5.29 -8.90
CA GLU A 187 17.60 -5.11 -10.34
C GLU A 187 16.16 -4.96 -10.67
N ALA A 188 15.75 -3.76 -11.11
CA ALA A 188 14.38 -3.44 -11.43
C ALA A 188 13.93 -4.61 -12.27
N THR A 189 13.23 -5.55 -11.62
CA THR A 189 12.93 -6.81 -12.26
C THR A 189 11.76 -6.35 -13.05
N ARG A 190 12.05 -5.81 -14.24
CA ARG A 190 11.14 -5.80 -15.37
C ARG A 190 10.79 -7.27 -15.45
N ARG A 191 9.77 -7.67 -14.68
CA ARG A 191 9.08 -8.93 -14.87
C ARG A 191 8.82 -8.86 -16.35
N ALA A 192 9.46 -9.75 -17.12
CA ALA A 192 9.09 -9.92 -18.51
C ALA A 192 7.57 -10.09 -18.44
N ALA A 193 6.84 -9.05 -18.85
CA ALA A 193 5.41 -9.00 -18.69
C ALA A 193 4.92 -10.32 -19.28
N PRO A 194 4.16 -11.15 -18.56
CA PRO A 194 3.71 -12.40 -19.13
C PRO A 194 2.99 -12.04 -20.43
N GLN A 195 3.60 -12.35 -21.59
CA GLN A 195 3.08 -12.01 -22.92
C GLN A 195 1.64 -12.53 -23.11
N LYS A 196 1.23 -13.50 -22.28
CA LYS A 196 -0.11 -14.10 -22.24
C LYS A 196 -1.13 -13.41 -21.33
N GLU A 197 -0.77 -12.42 -20.49
CA GLU A 197 -1.72 -11.73 -19.57
C GLU A 197 -2.35 -10.43 -20.15
N GLN A 198 -2.02 -10.01 -21.37
CA GLN A 198 -2.60 -8.80 -21.98
C GLN A 198 -4.06 -8.99 -22.44
N THR A 199 -4.52 -10.23 -22.64
CA THR A 199 -5.92 -10.54 -22.97
C THR A 199 -6.82 -10.27 -21.76
N GLY A 200 -7.88 -9.47 -21.96
CA GLY A 200 -8.80 -9.07 -20.88
C GLY A 200 -8.34 -7.84 -20.06
N TRP A 201 -7.34 -7.08 -20.53
CA TRP A 201 -6.90 -5.84 -19.85
C TRP A 201 -8.04 -4.81 -19.68
N ALA A 202 -8.86 -4.59 -20.71
CA ALA A 202 -9.95 -3.63 -20.66
C ALA A 202 -10.98 -3.96 -19.55
N GLU A 203 -11.30 -5.24 -19.38
CA GLU A 203 -12.18 -5.72 -18.30
C GLU A 203 -11.54 -5.50 -16.93
N ARG A 204 -10.27 -5.90 -16.76
CA ARG A 204 -9.51 -5.66 -15.51
C ARG A 204 -9.40 -4.19 -15.16
N LEU A 205 -9.17 -3.33 -16.17
CA LEU A 205 -9.11 -1.89 -16.00
C LEU A 205 -10.47 -1.35 -15.54
N THR A 206 -11.56 -1.82 -16.16
CA THR A 206 -12.93 -1.48 -15.77
C THR A 206 -13.22 -1.89 -14.33
N GLU A 207 -12.90 -3.13 -13.95
CA GLU A 207 -13.04 -3.62 -12.58
C GLU A 207 -12.24 -2.78 -11.58
N ARG A 208 -11.00 -2.41 -11.92
CA ARG A 208 -10.12 -1.60 -11.06
C ARG A 208 -10.72 -0.21 -10.86
N LEU A 209 -11.17 0.45 -11.93
CA LEU A 209 -11.85 1.75 -11.85
C LEU A 209 -13.15 1.66 -11.07
N GLN A 210 -13.94 0.60 -11.25
CA GLN A 210 -15.16 0.36 -10.48
C GLN A 210 -14.88 0.24 -8.98
N ARG A 211 -13.78 -0.43 -8.59
CA ARG A 211 -13.37 -0.49 -7.17
C ARG A 211 -13.02 0.90 -6.63
N ILE A 212 -12.23 1.70 -7.36
CA ILE A 212 -11.87 3.08 -6.98
C ILE A 212 -13.14 3.93 -6.79
N ASN A 213 -14.06 3.88 -7.76
CA ASN A 213 -15.32 4.62 -7.73
C ASN A 213 -16.21 4.16 -6.55
N SER A 214 -16.22 2.85 -6.27
CA SER A 214 -16.96 2.29 -5.13
C SER A 214 -16.39 2.77 -3.80
N THR A 215 -15.05 2.88 -3.67
CA THR A 215 -14.39 3.46 -2.49
C THR A 215 -14.83 4.90 -2.25
N TYR A 216 -14.86 5.74 -3.29
CA TYR A 216 -15.38 7.13 -3.21
C TYR A 216 -16.83 7.18 -2.73
N SER A 217 -17.70 6.38 -3.33
CA SER A 217 -19.11 6.32 -2.96
C SER A 217 -19.32 5.82 -1.52
N ALA A 218 -18.61 4.75 -1.12
CA ALA A 218 -18.71 4.17 0.22
C ALA A 218 -18.26 5.17 1.30
N LEU A 219 -17.15 5.88 1.09
CA LEU A 219 -16.66 6.88 2.04
C LEU A 219 -17.58 8.09 2.14
N ASN A 220 -18.07 8.59 1.01
CA ASN A 220 -19.04 9.68 1.01
C ASN A 220 -20.31 9.31 1.78
N ASN A 221 -20.83 8.10 1.56
CA ASN A 221 -21.97 7.57 2.30
C ASN A 221 -21.67 7.37 3.79
N PHE A 222 -20.47 6.89 4.13
CA PHE A 222 -20.04 6.75 5.52
C PHE A 222 -20.04 8.10 6.23
N VAL A 223 -19.38 9.11 5.65
CA VAL A 223 -19.33 10.46 6.23
C VAL A 223 -20.73 11.03 6.36
N ALA A 224 -21.54 11.01 5.31
CA ALA A 224 -22.93 11.48 5.33
C ALA A 224 -23.76 10.87 6.48
N ARG A 225 -23.63 9.56 6.72
CA ARG A 225 -24.31 8.88 7.84
C ARG A 225 -23.81 9.37 9.20
N GLN A 226 -22.50 9.48 9.39
CA GLN A 226 -21.94 9.94 10.67
C GLN A 226 -22.29 11.40 10.97
N THR A 227 -22.38 12.23 9.94
CA THR A 227 -22.62 13.68 10.08
C THR A 227 -24.10 14.06 9.99
N LYS A 228 -24.99 13.10 9.67
CA LYS A 228 -26.42 13.33 9.37
C LYS A 228 -26.65 14.34 8.24
N GLN A 229 -25.70 14.45 7.31
CA GLN A 229 -25.80 15.31 6.13
C GLN A 229 -26.15 14.47 4.89
N PRO A 230 -26.79 15.04 3.86
CA PRO A 230 -27.02 14.33 2.61
C PRO A 230 -25.68 13.97 1.93
N PRO A 231 -25.58 12.79 1.30
CA PRO A 231 -24.40 12.42 0.51
C PRO A 231 -24.13 13.45 -0.60
N GLN A 232 -22.87 13.88 -0.72
CA GLN A 232 -22.44 14.79 -1.79
C GLN A 232 -22.04 13.99 -3.04
N PRO A 233 -21.95 14.59 -4.25
CA PRO A 233 -21.40 13.88 -5.40
C PRO A 233 -19.97 13.40 -5.12
N ALA A 234 -19.72 12.11 -5.35
CA ALA A 234 -18.40 11.50 -5.21
C ALA A 234 -17.71 11.48 -6.58
N PRO A 235 -16.38 11.67 -6.65
CA PRO A 235 -15.69 11.69 -7.93
C PRO A 235 -15.73 10.29 -8.56
N ARG A 236 -15.84 10.28 -9.88
CA ARG A 236 -15.92 9.07 -10.67
C ARG A 236 -14.89 9.14 -11.79
N TRP A 237 -14.14 8.05 -11.95
CA TRP A 237 -13.13 7.88 -12.98
C TRP A 237 -13.65 6.93 -14.06
N VAL A 238 -13.40 7.28 -15.31
CA VAL A 238 -13.81 6.51 -16.49
C VAL A 238 -12.59 6.23 -17.36
N ALA A 239 -12.62 5.09 -18.05
CA ALA A 239 -11.68 4.79 -19.13
C ALA A 239 -12.42 4.98 -20.46
N LEU A 240 -11.88 5.83 -21.33
CA LEU A 240 -12.37 6.06 -22.68
C LEU A 240 -11.38 5.45 -23.66
N ALA A 241 -11.86 4.68 -24.63
CA ALA A 241 -11.03 4.21 -25.72
C ALA A 241 -10.60 5.41 -26.58
N ASP A 242 -9.31 5.53 -26.87
CA ASP A 242 -8.73 6.69 -27.54
C ASP A 242 -7.44 6.28 -28.24
N GLY A 243 -7.28 6.57 -29.54
CA GLY A 243 -6.00 6.43 -30.25
C GLY A 243 -5.28 5.07 -30.16
N GLY A 244 -6.00 3.95 -30.00
CA GLY A 244 -5.39 2.62 -29.80
C GLY A 244 -4.97 2.31 -28.35
N GLY A 245 -5.38 3.14 -27.39
CA GLY A 245 -5.20 2.97 -25.96
C GLY A 245 -6.45 3.34 -25.16
N TRP A 246 -6.25 3.61 -23.87
CA TRP A 246 -7.27 4.01 -22.91
C TRP A 246 -6.87 5.30 -22.21
N ARG A 247 -7.73 6.30 -22.32
CA ARG A 247 -7.64 7.54 -21.56
C ARG A 247 -8.46 7.42 -20.29
N ILE A 248 -7.79 7.44 -19.15
CA ILE A 248 -8.40 7.47 -17.82
C ILE A 248 -8.52 8.92 -17.38
N GLN A 249 -9.73 9.35 -17.06
CA GLN A 249 -10.01 10.72 -16.63
C GLN A 249 -11.24 10.80 -15.71
N PRO A 250 -11.43 11.91 -14.98
CA PRO A 250 -12.66 12.21 -14.27
C PRO A 250 -13.86 12.24 -15.22
N GLU A 251 -14.97 11.64 -14.82
CA GLU A 251 -16.27 11.85 -15.46
C GLU A 251 -16.78 13.27 -15.21
N ASN A 252 -16.58 13.77 -13.98
CA ASN A 252 -16.98 15.11 -13.54
C ASN A 252 -15.75 15.86 -13.00
N PRO A 253 -15.04 16.65 -13.82
CA PRO A 253 -13.81 17.34 -13.42
C PRO A 253 -13.99 18.25 -12.20
N GLU A 254 -15.13 18.96 -12.11
CA GLU A 254 -15.45 19.85 -10.99
C GLU A 254 -15.55 19.11 -9.65
N VAL A 255 -16.12 17.90 -9.67
CA VAL A 255 -16.22 17.06 -8.46
C VAL A 255 -14.84 16.54 -8.09
N SER A 256 -14.06 16.04 -9.07
CA SER A 256 -12.71 15.51 -8.84
C SER A 256 -11.69 16.57 -8.41
N ALA A 257 -11.87 17.84 -8.80
CA ALA A 257 -11.03 18.95 -8.37
C ALA A 257 -11.03 19.16 -6.84
N ARG A 258 -12.05 18.66 -6.14
CA ARG A 258 -12.11 18.65 -4.66
C ARG A 258 -11.23 17.57 -4.01
N PHE A 259 -10.72 16.63 -4.81
CA PHE A 259 -9.98 15.44 -4.37
C PHE A 259 -8.61 15.29 -5.06
N PRO A 260 -7.78 16.36 -5.17
CA PRO A 260 -6.59 16.32 -6.01
C PRO A 260 -5.54 15.32 -5.50
N GLN A 261 -5.38 15.20 -4.17
CA GLN A 261 -4.38 14.32 -3.57
C GLN A 261 -4.74 12.84 -3.75
N SER A 262 -6.00 12.47 -3.51
CA SER A 262 -6.45 11.09 -3.71
C SER A 262 -6.56 10.73 -5.19
N GLY A 263 -6.95 11.68 -6.05
CA GLY A 263 -6.91 11.51 -7.50
C GLY A 263 -5.49 11.22 -8.01
N ALA A 264 -4.52 12.05 -7.63
CA ALA A 264 -3.11 11.84 -7.97
C ALA A 264 -2.58 10.49 -7.45
N TYR A 265 -2.96 10.10 -6.24
CA TYR A 265 -2.59 8.80 -5.68
C TYR A 265 -3.13 7.62 -6.50
N TYR A 266 -4.42 7.65 -6.87
CA TYR A 266 -5.01 6.60 -7.70
C TYR A 266 -4.43 6.52 -9.11
N LEU A 267 -4.22 7.68 -9.75
CA LEU A 267 -3.58 7.72 -11.06
C LEU A 267 -2.16 7.16 -10.99
N LYS A 268 -1.39 7.48 -9.95
CA LYS A 268 -0.07 6.90 -9.71
C LYS A 268 -0.11 5.38 -9.53
N GLN A 269 -1.09 4.86 -8.79
CA GLN A 269 -1.27 3.40 -8.64
C GLN A 269 -1.64 2.73 -9.97
N LEU A 270 -2.59 3.31 -10.72
CA LEU A 270 -3.01 2.81 -12.02
C LEU A 270 -1.86 2.81 -13.02
N ALA A 271 -1.02 3.86 -13.00
CA ALA A 271 0.18 3.96 -13.81
C ALA A 271 1.13 2.78 -13.55
N ARG A 272 1.52 2.58 -12.28
CA ARG A 272 2.44 1.50 -11.89
C ARG A 272 1.87 0.13 -12.21
N TRP A 273 0.57 -0.03 -11.95
CA TRP A 273 -0.13 -1.26 -12.30
C TRP A 273 -0.07 -1.51 -13.80
N ALA A 274 -0.38 -0.54 -14.66
CA ALA A 274 -0.27 -0.70 -16.11
C ALA A 274 1.16 -0.97 -16.60
N GLU A 275 2.14 -0.24 -16.06
CA GLU A 275 3.57 -0.45 -16.35
C GLU A 275 4.01 -1.89 -15.99
N SER A 276 3.48 -2.47 -14.91
CA SER A 276 3.78 -3.86 -14.51
C SER A 276 3.25 -4.92 -15.49
N TYR A 277 2.28 -4.55 -16.34
CA TYR A 277 1.76 -5.38 -17.44
C TYR A 277 2.42 -5.06 -18.79
N GLY A 278 3.45 -4.20 -18.80
CA GLY A 278 4.18 -3.82 -20.01
C GLY A 278 3.48 -2.77 -20.88
N PHE A 279 2.50 -2.03 -20.33
CA PHE A 279 1.91 -0.89 -21.04
C PHE A 279 2.79 0.35 -20.90
N GLU A 280 2.78 1.19 -21.94
CA GLU A 280 3.28 2.56 -21.85
C GLU A 280 2.22 3.45 -21.21
N VAL A 281 2.68 4.35 -20.34
CA VAL A 281 1.81 5.24 -19.58
C VAL A 281 2.28 6.68 -19.72
N GLU A 282 1.42 7.52 -20.28
CA GLU A 282 1.58 8.97 -20.29
C GLU A 282 0.75 9.58 -19.15
N ARG A 283 1.41 10.37 -18.31
CA ARG A 283 0.80 11.00 -17.13
C ARG A 283 0.50 12.46 -17.44
N GLN A 284 -0.73 12.88 -17.16
CA GLN A 284 -1.18 14.26 -17.24
C GLN A 284 -1.75 14.68 -15.88
N GLU A 285 -1.96 15.98 -15.65
CA GLU A 285 -2.25 16.53 -14.31
C GLU A 285 -3.45 15.87 -13.62
N ASN A 286 -4.49 15.50 -14.37
CA ASN A 286 -5.68 14.82 -13.86
C ASN A 286 -6.15 13.65 -14.74
N SER A 287 -5.26 13.11 -15.56
CA SER A 287 -5.58 12.03 -16.49
C SER A 287 -4.38 11.15 -16.74
N LEU A 288 -4.64 9.99 -17.30
CA LEU A 288 -3.62 9.00 -17.60
C LEU A 288 -3.97 8.30 -18.90
N TYR A 289 -3.02 8.26 -19.83
CA TYR A 289 -3.19 7.56 -21.10
C TYR A 289 -2.35 6.27 -21.06
N ILE A 290 -3.00 5.15 -21.32
CA ILE A 290 -2.39 3.81 -21.32
C ILE A 290 -2.47 3.26 -22.73
N ARG A 291 -1.32 2.89 -23.30
CA ARG A 291 -1.27 2.22 -24.60
C ARG A 291 -0.31 1.04 -24.57
N ARG A 292 -0.45 0.16 -25.55
CA ARG A 292 0.52 -0.92 -25.73
C ARG A 292 1.88 -0.32 -26.05
N ALA A 293 2.94 -0.88 -25.47
CA ALA A 293 4.28 -0.61 -25.96
C ALA A 293 4.33 -1.06 -27.44
N HIS A 294 4.85 -0.21 -28.32
CA HIS A 294 5.01 -0.56 -29.72
C HIS A 294 5.97 -1.75 -29.85
N ASP A 295 5.58 -2.76 -30.62
CA ASP A 295 6.48 -3.80 -31.14
C ASP A 295 7.41 -3.20 -32.21
#